data_AF-G2Y181-F1
#
_entry.id   AF-G2Y181-F1
#
_cell.length_a   1.000
_cell.length_b   1.000
_cell.length_c   1.000
_cell.angle_alpha   90.00
_cell.angle_beta   90.00
_cell.angle_gamma   90.00
#
_symmetry.space_group_name_H-M   'P 1'
#
loop_
_entity.id
_entity.type
_entity.pdbx_description
1 polymer ?
#
loop_
_entity_poly.entity_id
_entity_poly.type
_entity_poly.pdbx_seq_one_letter_code
_entity_poly.pdbx_strand_id
1 'polypeptide(L)'
;MPFLPYEEPGIEVILSLTSFILLLNITRYILDRLLYCGIIGQILIGIIWGLPVGGTSWLTEGYQETIQALGYLGLIGLVFEGGLSTDLKQLRKAAYISISVATVGLLVPIAVSFLLLILPFPSTSGTMYPTPLAAFSAGASLCSTSLGTTFAILSSANMQHTRVGVILVGAAMMDDVVGLVMVNIVTTLGSGGMGGWPIARPIVASFGLLLVSLGLGAYFLKPIWLYLVKCSRSETVANVPTGGKSDIKETAFKQFRRIPGLGFLFSTLVLIAFVTIASFIDASVLFAAFIAGGIVNYLWDVGSRSIEEEPRSNPAQVMYEEYYKPIMDFILVPFFFGIQESGVLVDNLRFLISESVEHIQFVWNDESFFDNKSQLNIYSIREIQNRRNSDLNPLQTFTLSKLTQTIGQPASGT
;
A
#
# COMPACT_ATOMS: atom_id res chain seq x y z
N MET A 1 18.64 -20.43 14.00
CA MET A 1 19.49 -19.25 13.70
C MET A 1 19.94 -18.67 15.03
N PRO A 2 21.23 -18.30 15.20
CA PRO A 2 21.64 -17.53 16.38
C PRO A 2 20.92 -16.18 16.39
N PHE A 3 20.64 -15.66 17.58
CA PHE A 3 20.04 -14.33 17.75
C PHE A 3 20.97 -13.26 17.15
N LEU A 4 20.40 -12.18 16.58
CA LEU A 4 21.19 -11.04 16.11
C LEU A 4 21.92 -10.43 17.33
N PRO A 5 23.27 -10.32 17.30
CA PRO A 5 24.00 -9.64 18.35
C PRO A 5 23.59 -8.17 18.40
N TYR A 6 23.46 -7.62 19.61
CA TYR A 6 23.19 -6.20 19.79
C TYR A 6 24.40 -5.40 19.30
N GLU A 7 24.19 -4.61 18.26
CA GLU A 7 25.12 -3.59 17.78
C GLU A 7 24.44 -2.24 17.91
N GLU A 8 25.11 -1.29 18.57
CA GLU A 8 24.57 0.06 18.73
C GLU A 8 24.52 0.76 17.35
N PRO A 9 23.36 1.31 16.94
CA PRO A 9 23.26 1.99 15.66
C PRO A 9 24.10 3.27 15.70
N GLY A 10 24.85 3.52 14.62
CA GLY A 10 25.61 4.75 14.46
C GLY A 10 24.74 6.00 14.46
N ILE A 11 25.30 7.13 14.87
CA ILE A 11 24.58 8.42 14.98
C ILE A 11 23.91 8.86 13.67
N GLU A 12 24.52 8.54 12.53
CA GLU A 12 23.97 8.84 11.19
C GLU A 12 22.60 8.18 10.97
N VAL A 13 22.45 6.93 11.42
CA VAL A 13 21.18 6.18 11.31
C VAL A 13 20.12 6.82 12.19
N ILE A 14 20.49 7.15 13.43
CA ILE A 14 19.56 7.76 14.40
C ILE A 14 19.08 9.12 13.88
N LEU A 15 19.99 9.97 13.41
CA LEU A 15 19.67 11.28 12.86
C LEU A 15 18.83 11.17 11.59
N SER A 16 19.14 10.23 10.71
CA SER A 16 18.35 10.01 9.49
C SER A 16 16.92 9.57 9.81
N LEU A 17 16.73 8.54 10.63
CA LEU A 17 15.40 8.05 11.00
C LEU A 17 14.60 9.11 11.78
N THR A 18 15.24 9.82 12.71
CA THR A 18 14.58 10.86 13.51
C THR A 18 14.17 12.04 12.63
N SER A 19 15.07 12.50 11.74
CA SER A 19 14.75 13.59 10.81
C SER A 19 13.63 13.19 9.85
N PHE A 20 13.63 11.96 9.35
CA PHE A 20 12.57 11.43 8.50
C PHE A 20 11.20 11.48 9.20
N ILE A 21 11.09 10.91 10.40
CA ILE A 21 9.84 10.90 11.17
C ILE A 21 9.37 12.32 11.49
N LEU A 22 10.28 13.20 11.93
CA LEU A 22 9.94 14.58 12.27
C LEU A 22 9.47 15.36 11.04
N LEU A 23 10.17 15.26 9.91
CA LEU A 23 9.82 15.99 8.69
C LEU A 23 8.52 15.50 8.08
N LEU A 24 8.24 14.20 8.12
CA LEU A 24 6.94 13.66 7.70
C LEU A 24 5.80 14.32 8.49
N ASN A 25 5.93 14.42 9.81
CA ASN A 25 4.91 14.99 10.68
C ASN A 25 4.81 16.52 10.59
N ILE A 26 5.94 17.23 10.53
CA ILE A 26 5.97 18.68 10.38
C ILE A 26 5.37 19.10 9.04
N THR A 27 5.77 18.44 7.95
CA THR A 27 5.27 18.77 6.61
C THR A 27 3.79 18.43 6.48
N ARG A 28 3.33 17.30 7.08
CA ARG A 28 1.90 16.99 7.21
C ARG A 28 1.17 18.14 7.89
N TYR A 29 1.61 18.57 9.07
CA TYR A 29 0.95 19.64 9.84
C TYR A 29 0.89 20.96 9.07
N ILE A 30 1.99 21.36 8.42
CA ILE A 30 2.07 22.59 7.63
C ILE A 30 1.11 22.54 6.43
N LEU A 31 1.15 21.47 5.63
CA LEU A 31 0.31 21.37 4.44
C LEU A 31 -1.15 21.09 4.74
N ASP A 32 -1.47 20.42 5.85
CA ASP A 32 -2.84 20.27 6.30
C ASP A 32 -3.45 21.64 6.64
N ARG A 33 -2.67 22.53 7.26
CA ARG A 33 -3.09 23.90 7.58
C ARG A 33 -3.17 24.84 6.37
N LEU A 34 -2.34 24.62 5.35
CA LEU A 34 -2.28 25.49 4.16
C LEU A 34 -3.20 25.03 3.02
N LEU A 35 -3.27 23.72 2.77
CA LEU A 35 -3.88 23.12 1.58
C LEU A 35 -4.99 22.11 1.90
N TYR A 36 -5.28 21.83 3.18
CA TYR A 36 -6.22 20.77 3.61
C TYR A 36 -5.86 19.38 3.06
N CYS A 37 -4.58 19.17 2.75
CA CYS A 37 -4.07 17.93 2.15
C CYS A 37 -2.67 17.63 2.68
N GLY A 38 -2.57 17.24 3.95
CA GLY A 38 -1.30 16.90 4.60
C GLY A 38 -0.56 15.71 3.96
N ILE A 39 -1.28 14.82 3.27
CA ILE A 39 -0.75 13.60 2.63
C ILE A 39 0.31 13.94 1.57
N ILE A 40 0.10 15.01 0.80
CA ILE A 40 1.06 15.47 -0.22
C ILE A 40 2.43 15.72 0.41
N GLY A 41 2.46 16.24 1.64
CA GLY A 41 3.70 16.53 2.37
C GLY A 41 4.48 15.29 2.71
N GLN A 42 3.76 14.23 3.11
CA GLN A 42 4.36 12.95 3.43
C GLN A 42 4.95 12.29 2.19
N ILE A 43 4.21 12.30 1.07
CA ILE A 43 4.68 11.77 -0.21
C ILE A 43 5.92 12.55 -0.67
N LEU A 44 5.93 13.88 -0.60
CA LEU A 44 7.08 14.71 -1.00
C LEU A 44 8.34 14.41 -0.18
N ILE A 45 8.24 14.40 1.15
CA ILE A 45 9.36 14.01 2.01
C ILE A 45 9.82 12.59 1.70
N GLY A 46 8.87 11.72 1.42
CA GLY A 46 9.09 10.37 0.97
C GLY A 46 9.94 10.24 -0.28
N ILE A 47 9.60 11.00 -1.32
CA ILE A 47 10.37 11.04 -2.57
C ILE A 47 11.79 11.55 -2.31
N ILE A 48 11.95 12.55 -1.43
CA ILE A 48 13.26 13.16 -1.12
C ILE A 48 14.16 12.19 -0.33
N TRP A 49 13.60 11.47 0.65
CA TRP A 49 14.35 10.52 1.49
C TRP A 49 14.51 9.12 0.87
N GLY A 50 13.58 8.72 0.02
CA GLY A 50 13.57 7.43 -0.66
C GLY A 50 14.57 7.35 -1.81
N LEU A 51 14.82 6.12 -2.26
CA LEU A 51 15.61 5.89 -3.46
C LEU A 51 14.81 6.36 -4.69
N PRO A 52 15.42 7.11 -5.63
CA PRO A 52 16.85 7.37 -5.76
C PRO A 52 17.33 8.75 -5.28
N VAL A 53 16.40 9.66 -4.96
CA VAL A 53 16.73 11.08 -4.76
C VAL A 53 17.54 11.25 -3.48
N GLY A 54 17.21 10.48 -2.44
CA GLY A 54 17.96 10.44 -1.18
C GLY A 54 19.26 9.62 -1.23
N GLY A 55 19.51 8.93 -2.34
CA GLY A 55 20.60 7.95 -2.45
C GLY A 55 20.52 6.82 -1.42
N THR A 56 21.58 6.02 -1.30
CA THR A 56 21.74 5.01 -0.23
C THR A 56 22.27 5.60 1.08
N SER A 57 22.53 6.91 1.13
CA SER A 57 23.25 7.56 2.23
C SER A 57 22.35 7.93 3.41
N TRP A 58 21.07 8.22 3.17
CA TRP A 58 20.14 8.60 4.24
C TRP A 58 19.26 7.44 4.67
N LEU A 59 18.65 6.72 3.73
CA LEU A 59 17.74 5.63 4.06
C LEU A 59 18.15 4.37 3.28
N THR A 60 18.91 3.48 3.93
CA THR A 60 19.33 2.20 3.37
C THR A 60 18.12 1.34 3.00
N GLU A 61 18.27 0.48 1.99
CA GLU A 61 17.24 -0.46 1.51
C GLU A 61 16.56 -1.25 2.64
N GLY A 62 17.33 -1.86 3.55
CA GLY A 62 16.74 -2.61 4.68
C GLY A 62 15.88 -1.75 5.64
N TYR A 63 16.17 -0.46 5.78
CA TYR A 63 15.31 0.45 6.55
C TYR A 63 14.05 0.80 5.77
N GLN A 64 14.15 0.99 4.45
CA GLN A 64 12.99 1.23 3.60
C GLN A 64 12.04 0.04 3.62
N GLU A 65 12.54 -1.19 3.50
CA GLU A 65 11.74 -2.41 3.62
C GLU A 65 11.02 -2.50 4.97
N THR A 66 11.71 -2.17 6.06
CA THR A 66 11.13 -2.17 7.41
C THR A 66 10.03 -1.11 7.54
N ILE A 67 10.28 0.11 7.05
CA ILE A 67 9.30 1.20 7.07
C ILE A 67 8.12 0.87 6.16
N GLN A 68 8.33 0.21 5.02
CA GLN A 68 7.28 -0.25 4.13
C GLN A 68 6.41 -1.31 4.80
N ALA A 69 7.00 -2.29 5.50
CA ALA A 69 6.23 -3.28 6.25
C ALA A 69 5.37 -2.64 7.36
N LEU A 70 5.93 -1.68 8.09
CA LEU A 70 5.17 -0.89 9.08
C LEU A 70 4.10 -0.01 8.43
N GLY A 71 4.41 0.60 7.29
CA GLY A 71 3.48 1.39 6.48
C GLY A 71 2.30 0.54 6.01
N TYR A 72 2.53 -0.70 5.60
CA TYR A 72 1.45 -1.62 5.22
C TYR A 72 0.53 -1.97 6.40
N LEU A 73 1.06 -2.07 7.63
CA LEU A 73 0.21 -2.17 8.83
C LEU A 73 -0.61 -0.89 9.05
N GLY A 74 0.00 0.28 8.79
CA GLY A 74 -0.70 1.57 8.77
C GLY A 74 -1.81 1.63 7.72
N LEU A 75 -1.60 1.05 6.54
CA LEU A 75 -2.64 0.91 5.53
C LEU A 75 -3.78 0.04 6.06
N ILE A 76 -3.49 -1.18 6.54
CA ILE A 76 -4.51 -2.09 7.10
C ILE A 76 -5.33 -1.40 8.21
N GLY A 77 -4.67 -0.70 9.13
CA GLY A 77 -5.35 0.00 10.22
C GLY A 77 -6.20 1.18 9.75
N LEU A 78 -5.76 1.92 8.72
CA LEU A 78 -6.50 3.03 8.13
C LEU A 78 -7.76 2.54 7.42
N VAL A 79 -7.68 1.41 6.73
CA VAL A 79 -8.84 0.76 6.10
C VAL A 79 -9.80 0.20 7.15
N PHE A 80 -9.26 -0.35 8.22
CA PHE A 80 -10.04 -0.82 9.37
C PHE A 80 -10.81 0.33 10.05
N GLU A 81 -10.18 1.50 10.25
CA GLU A 81 -10.84 2.73 10.69
C GLU A 81 -11.98 3.13 9.75
N GLY A 82 -11.72 3.10 8.45
CA GLY A 82 -12.73 3.31 7.42
C GLY A 82 -13.95 2.39 7.62
N GLY A 83 -13.72 1.12 7.92
CA GLY A 83 -14.75 0.12 8.23
C GLY A 83 -15.53 0.43 9.52
N LEU A 84 -14.83 0.89 10.56
CA LEU A 84 -15.44 1.30 11.82
C LEU A 84 -16.34 2.52 11.67
N SER A 85 -15.95 3.47 10.83
CA SER A 85 -16.65 4.74 10.62
C SER A 85 -17.77 4.66 9.58
N THR A 86 -17.74 3.65 8.69
CA THR A 86 -18.74 3.53 7.61
C THR A 86 -20.04 2.90 8.10
N ASP A 87 -21.17 3.56 7.81
CA ASP A 87 -22.50 2.98 8.02
C ASP A 87 -22.81 1.95 6.91
N LEU A 88 -22.77 0.66 7.27
CA LEU A 88 -23.08 -0.45 6.37
C LEU A 88 -24.45 -0.33 5.70
N LYS A 89 -25.45 0.31 6.35
CA LYS A 89 -26.77 0.52 5.75
C LYS A 89 -26.71 1.54 4.62
N GLN A 90 -25.92 2.60 4.78
CA GLN A 90 -25.71 3.60 3.74
C GLN A 90 -24.89 3.02 2.59
N LEU A 91 -23.84 2.26 2.90
CA LEU A 91 -23.05 1.55 1.89
C LEU A 91 -23.94 0.62 1.05
N ARG A 92 -24.83 -0.16 1.68
CA ARG A 92 -25.77 -1.03 0.96
C ARG A 92 -26.73 -0.26 0.06
N LYS A 93 -27.24 0.90 0.49
CA LYS A 93 -28.11 1.74 -0.33
C LYS A 93 -27.36 2.36 -1.52
N ALA A 94 -26.09 2.69 -1.33
CA ALA A 94 -25.22 3.28 -2.34
C ALA A 94 -24.55 2.24 -3.26
N ALA A 95 -24.63 0.94 -2.94
CA ALA A 95 -23.89 -0.13 -3.61
C ALA A 95 -24.02 -0.11 -5.14
N TYR A 96 -25.23 0.07 -5.68
CA TYR A 96 -25.44 0.14 -7.14
C TYR A 96 -24.73 1.31 -7.80
N ILE A 97 -24.72 2.47 -7.13
CA ILE A 97 -24.02 3.66 -7.63
C ILE A 97 -22.50 3.45 -7.52
N SER A 98 -22.00 2.93 -6.39
CA SER A 98 -20.57 2.61 -6.21
C SER A 98 -20.05 1.62 -7.26
N ILE A 99 -20.81 0.56 -7.55
CA ILE A 99 -20.45 -0.42 -8.59
C ILE A 99 -20.42 0.24 -9.97
N SER A 100 -21.36 1.14 -10.25
CA SER A 100 -21.38 1.88 -11.52
C SER A 100 -20.16 2.78 -11.66
N VAL A 101 -19.79 3.49 -10.59
CA VAL A 101 -18.59 4.34 -10.55
C VAL A 101 -17.32 3.52 -10.73
N ALA A 102 -17.17 2.41 -9.99
CA ALA A 102 -16.05 1.48 -10.14
C ALA A 102 -15.95 0.91 -11.57
N THR A 103 -17.08 0.49 -12.14
CA THR A 103 -17.12 -0.06 -13.51
C THR A 103 -16.71 0.97 -14.55
N VAL A 104 -17.15 2.22 -14.42
CA VAL A 104 -16.73 3.31 -15.33
C VAL A 104 -15.25 3.63 -15.12
N GLY A 105 -14.80 3.72 -13.87
CA GLY A 105 -13.40 3.93 -13.49
C GLY A 105 -12.46 2.83 -14.00
N LEU A 106 -12.98 1.62 -14.20
CA LEU A 106 -12.26 0.50 -14.79
C LEU A 106 -12.28 0.52 -16.33
N LEU A 107 -13.47 0.60 -16.92
CA LEU A 107 -13.64 0.41 -18.37
C LEU A 107 -13.04 1.56 -19.18
N VAL A 108 -13.11 2.80 -18.67
CA VAL A 108 -12.64 3.98 -19.41
C VAL A 108 -11.11 3.96 -19.57
N PRO A 109 -10.28 3.84 -18.51
CA PRO A 109 -8.83 3.76 -18.67
C PRO A 109 -8.38 2.56 -19.51
N ILE A 110 -9.04 1.41 -19.37
CA ILE A 110 -8.75 0.23 -20.20
C ILE A 110 -9.03 0.54 -21.67
N ALA A 111 -10.22 1.07 -22.00
CA ALA A 111 -10.58 1.41 -23.37
C ALA A 111 -9.62 2.43 -24.00
N VAL A 112 -9.21 3.44 -23.23
CA VAL A 112 -8.21 4.43 -23.66
C VAL A 112 -6.86 3.76 -23.89
N SER A 113 -6.43 2.83 -23.04
CA SER A 113 -5.16 2.12 -23.20
C SER A 113 -5.10 1.26 -24.47
N PHE A 114 -6.23 0.72 -24.95
CA PHE A 114 -6.27 -0.01 -26.22
C PHE A 114 -5.96 0.88 -27.44
N LEU A 115 -6.04 2.21 -27.34
CA LEU A 115 -5.56 3.12 -28.38
C LEU A 115 -4.04 3.01 -28.60
N LEU A 116 -3.28 2.56 -27.59
CA LEU A 116 -1.84 2.33 -27.70
C LEU A 116 -1.48 1.30 -28.76
N LEU A 117 -2.38 0.38 -29.12
CA LEU A 117 -2.14 -0.62 -30.19
C LEU A 117 -1.95 0.00 -31.57
N ILE A 118 -2.44 1.22 -31.79
CA ILE A 118 -2.34 1.93 -33.06
C ILE A 118 -1.13 2.87 -33.05
N LEU A 119 -0.54 3.14 -31.89
CA LEU A 119 0.60 4.03 -31.76
C LEU A 119 1.91 3.30 -32.07
N PRO A 120 2.74 3.84 -32.99
CA PRO A 120 4.05 3.28 -33.28
C PRO A 120 5.04 3.62 -32.15
N PHE A 121 5.66 2.61 -31.54
CA PHE A 121 6.77 2.77 -30.61
C PHE A 121 8.08 2.43 -31.31
N PRO A 122 9.14 3.22 -31.16
CA PRO A 122 10.45 2.87 -31.71
C PRO A 122 11.07 1.73 -30.89
N SER A 123 11.72 0.82 -31.60
CA SER A 123 12.43 -0.34 -31.07
C SER A 123 13.74 -0.51 -31.82
N THR A 124 14.69 -1.24 -31.24
CA THR A 124 16.04 -1.50 -31.79
C THR A 124 16.00 -2.16 -33.18
N SER A 125 14.87 -2.72 -33.59
CA SER A 125 14.65 -3.40 -34.88
C SER A 125 13.67 -2.66 -35.81
N GLY A 126 13.24 -1.44 -35.48
CA GLY A 126 12.25 -0.66 -36.26
C GLY A 126 11.05 -0.21 -35.42
N THR A 127 9.87 -0.13 -36.03
CA THR A 127 8.62 0.23 -35.33
C THR A 127 7.97 -1.00 -34.72
N MET A 128 7.72 -0.97 -33.41
CA MET A 128 7.01 -2.01 -32.67
C MET A 128 5.63 -1.50 -32.25
N TYR A 129 4.62 -2.36 -32.38
CA TYR A 129 3.30 -2.10 -31.84
C TYR A 129 3.11 -2.93 -30.55
N PRO A 130 2.50 -2.37 -29.49
CA PRO A 130 2.26 -3.10 -28.26
C PRO A 130 1.37 -4.32 -28.51
N THR A 131 1.55 -5.37 -27.72
CA THR A 131 0.61 -6.51 -27.75
C THR A 131 -0.71 -6.12 -27.08
N PRO A 132 -1.84 -6.77 -27.42
CA PRO A 132 -3.11 -6.57 -26.71
C PRO A 132 -3.00 -6.79 -25.19
N LEU A 133 -2.15 -7.74 -24.77
CA LEU A 133 -1.85 -7.98 -23.36
C LEU A 133 -1.10 -6.79 -22.74
N ALA A 134 -0.11 -6.20 -23.44
CA ALA A 134 0.60 -5.03 -22.95
C ALA A 134 -0.32 -3.80 -22.82
N ALA A 135 -1.18 -3.55 -23.81
CA ALA A 135 -2.18 -2.48 -23.74
C ALA A 135 -3.19 -2.71 -22.62
N PHE A 136 -3.64 -3.95 -22.42
CA PHE A 136 -4.50 -4.30 -21.29
C PHE A 136 -3.80 -4.10 -19.94
N SER A 137 -2.55 -4.55 -19.79
CA SER A 137 -1.76 -4.35 -18.58
C SER A 137 -1.55 -2.88 -18.25
N ALA A 138 -1.29 -2.03 -19.26
CA ALA A 138 -1.18 -0.59 -19.08
C ALA A 138 -2.52 0.07 -18.68
N GLY A 139 -3.63 -0.44 -19.20
CA GLY A 139 -4.96 0.01 -18.79
C GLY A 139 -5.32 -0.42 -17.37
N ALA A 140 -4.95 -1.65 -17.02
CA ALA A 140 -5.13 -2.24 -15.70
C ALA A 140 -4.30 -1.52 -14.62
N SER A 141 -3.09 -1.07 -14.95
CA SER A 141 -2.30 -0.25 -14.02
C SER A 141 -2.90 1.15 -13.83
N LEU A 142 -3.42 1.77 -14.90
CA LEU A 142 -4.07 3.08 -14.85
C LEU A 142 -5.38 3.09 -14.03
N CYS A 143 -6.13 1.99 -14.00
CA CYS A 143 -7.35 1.89 -13.19
C CYS A 143 -7.10 1.47 -11.73
N SER A 144 -5.84 1.28 -11.32
CA SER A 144 -5.51 0.89 -9.95
C SER A 144 -5.74 2.05 -8.97
N THR A 145 -6.85 2.01 -8.24
CA THR A 145 -7.21 3.04 -7.25
C THR A 145 -6.60 2.72 -5.87
N SER A 146 -5.86 3.67 -5.27
CA SER A 146 -5.35 3.51 -3.89
C SER A 146 -6.47 3.76 -2.87
N LEU A 147 -6.96 2.67 -2.28
CA LEU A 147 -7.98 2.69 -1.24
C LEU A 147 -7.48 3.46 0.00
N GLY A 148 -6.20 3.32 0.36
CA GLY A 148 -5.58 4.05 1.48
C GLY A 148 -5.59 5.57 1.28
N THR A 149 -5.21 6.03 0.08
CA THR A 149 -5.26 7.45 -0.29
C THR A 149 -6.70 7.99 -0.25
N THR A 150 -7.66 7.23 -0.78
CA THR A 150 -9.08 7.61 -0.78
C THR A 150 -9.60 7.84 0.64
N PHE A 151 -9.34 6.91 1.55
CA PHE A 151 -9.76 7.04 2.95
C PHE A 151 -9.07 8.19 3.68
N ALA A 152 -7.77 8.38 3.46
CA ALA A 152 -7.02 9.45 4.09
C ALA A 152 -7.54 10.83 3.64
N ILE A 153 -7.76 11.03 2.33
CA ILE A 153 -8.32 12.29 1.80
C ILE A 153 -9.73 12.53 2.34
N LEU A 154 -10.59 11.51 2.32
CA LEU A 154 -11.95 11.64 2.84
C LEU A 154 -11.97 11.90 4.35
N SER A 155 -11.01 11.35 5.10
CA SER A 155 -10.82 11.61 6.54
C SER A 155 -10.43 13.08 6.78
N SER A 156 -9.38 13.54 6.10
CA SER A 156 -8.90 14.93 6.19
C SER A 156 -9.97 15.95 5.79
N ALA A 157 -10.78 15.64 4.77
CA ALA A 157 -11.89 16.48 4.34
C ALA A 157 -13.15 16.37 5.23
N ASN A 158 -13.16 15.47 6.22
CA ASN A 158 -14.33 15.11 7.03
C ASN A 158 -15.57 14.71 6.19
N MET A 159 -15.33 14.05 5.05
CA MET A 159 -16.35 13.68 4.08
C MET A 159 -16.73 12.20 4.12
N GLN A 160 -16.14 11.39 5.00
CA GLN A 160 -16.34 9.94 5.09
C GLN A 160 -17.80 9.52 5.28
N HIS A 161 -18.57 10.30 6.04
CA HIS A 161 -19.99 10.01 6.32
C HIS A 161 -20.96 10.60 5.28
N THR A 162 -20.45 11.37 4.31
CA THR A 162 -21.29 11.95 3.26
C THR A 162 -21.70 10.90 2.25
N ARG A 163 -22.81 11.13 1.53
CA ARG A 163 -23.23 10.24 0.44
C ARG A 163 -22.14 10.06 -0.61
N VAL A 164 -21.40 11.12 -0.94
CA VAL A 164 -20.27 11.06 -1.88
C VAL A 164 -19.13 10.22 -1.32
N GLY A 165 -18.75 10.43 -0.05
CA GLY A 165 -17.73 9.63 0.63
C GLY A 165 -18.06 8.15 0.66
N VAL A 166 -19.29 7.78 1.05
CA VAL A 166 -19.75 6.37 1.05
C VAL A 166 -19.71 5.77 -0.35
N ILE A 167 -20.09 6.54 -1.39
CA ILE A 167 -20.03 6.06 -2.78
C ILE A 167 -18.58 5.78 -3.19
N LEU A 168 -17.66 6.73 -2.93
CA LEU A 168 -16.24 6.63 -3.26
C LEU A 168 -15.55 5.48 -2.53
N VAL A 169 -15.82 5.35 -1.22
CA VAL A 169 -15.32 4.24 -0.39
C VAL A 169 -15.78 2.89 -0.95
N GLY A 170 -17.06 2.76 -1.30
CA GLY A 170 -17.60 1.55 -1.90
C GLY A 170 -17.00 1.24 -3.28
N ALA A 171 -16.71 2.26 -4.09
CA ALA A 171 -16.06 2.09 -5.38
C ALA A 171 -14.61 1.61 -5.22
N ALA A 172 -13.83 2.26 -4.35
CA ALA A 172 -12.44 1.90 -4.07
C ALA A 172 -12.28 0.45 -3.56
N MET A 173 -13.25 -0.07 -2.81
CA MET A 173 -13.25 -1.49 -2.39
C MET A 173 -13.50 -2.46 -3.53
N MET A 174 -14.38 -2.09 -4.44
CA MET A 174 -14.65 -2.92 -5.61
C MET A 174 -13.41 -2.96 -6.50
N ASP A 175 -12.75 -1.81 -6.70
CA ASP A 175 -11.51 -1.68 -7.47
C ASP A 175 -10.38 -2.54 -6.88
N ASP A 176 -10.27 -2.64 -5.55
CA ASP A 176 -9.25 -3.44 -4.89
C ASP A 176 -9.43 -4.97 -5.12
N VAL A 177 -10.68 -5.46 -5.11
CA VAL A 177 -10.98 -6.85 -5.52
C VAL A 177 -10.71 -7.06 -7.00
N VAL A 178 -11.09 -6.11 -7.86
CA VAL A 178 -10.86 -6.19 -9.31
C VAL A 178 -9.37 -6.08 -9.63
N GLY A 179 -8.58 -5.33 -8.87
CA GLY A 179 -7.13 -5.23 -9.03
C GLY A 179 -6.44 -6.59 -8.92
N LEU A 180 -6.81 -7.41 -7.93
CA LEU A 180 -6.33 -8.80 -7.83
C LEU A 180 -6.72 -9.65 -9.04
N VAL A 181 -7.90 -9.43 -9.61
CA VAL A 181 -8.34 -10.11 -10.83
C VAL A 181 -7.48 -9.69 -12.00
N MET A 182 -7.21 -8.39 -12.15
CA MET A 182 -6.37 -7.87 -13.24
C MET A 182 -4.95 -8.43 -13.17
N VAL A 183 -4.33 -8.45 -11.99
CA VAL A 183 -3.02 -9.06 -11.79
C VAL A 183 -3.03 -10.53 -12.24
N ASN A 184 -4.04 -11.30 -11.84
CA ASN A 184 -4.15 -12.70 -12.23
C ASN A 184 -4.43 -12.90 -13.73
N ILE A 185 -5.16 -12.00 -14.39
CA ILE A 185 -5.36 -12.03 -15.84
C ILE A 185 -4.01 -11.82 -16.53
N VAL A 186 -3.26 -10.79 -16.14
CA VAL A 186 -1.97 -10.45 -16.75
C VAL A 186 -0.95 -11.58 -16.56
N THR A 187 -0.85 -12.15 -15.36
CA THR A 187 0.10 -13.24 -15.08
C THR A 187 -0.29 -14.56 -15.75
N THR A 188 -1.58 -14.91 -15.76
CA THR A 188 -2.06 -16.16 -16.38
C THR A 188 -1.90 -16.11 -17.90
N LEU A 189 -2.30 -15.01 -18.54
CA LEU A 189 -2.15 -14.85 -19.98
C LEU A 189 -0.69 -14.66 -20.39
N GLY A 190 0.11 -13.94 -19.59
CA GLY A 190 1.54 -13.73 -19.85
C GLY A 190 2.38 -15.00 -19.75
N SER A 191 1.96 -15.98 -18.95
CA SER A 191 2.62 -17.29 -18.82
C SER A 191 2.09 -18.36 -19.80
N GLY A 192 1.14 -18.01 -20.67
CA GLY A 192 0.50 -18.96 -21.60
C GLY A 192 -0.50 -19.93 -20.94
N GLY A 193 -0.91 -19.65 -19.70
CA GLY A 193 -1.91 -20.43 -18.98
C GLY A 193 -3.30 -20.26 -19.57
N MET A 194 -4.06 -21.35 -19.66
CA MET A 194 -5.39 -21.38 -20.29
C MET A 194 -6.54 -21.67 -19.30
N GLY A 195 -6.28 -21.50 -18.00
CA GLY A 195 -7.24 -21.77 -16.93
C GLY A 195 -7.95 -20.49 -16.46
N GLY A 196 -9.29 -20.51 -16.40
CA GLY A 196 -10.08 -19.40 -15.85
C GLY A 196 -10.15 -19.37 -14.31
N TRP A 197 -9.74 -20.44 -13.63
CA TRP A 197 -9.83 -20.54 -12.16
C TRP A 197 -8.93 -19.53 -11.42
N PRO A 198 -7.65 -19.33 -11.79
CA PRO A 198 -6.80 -18.30 -11.16
C PRO A 198 -7.40 -16.89 -11.24
N ILE A 199 -8.14 -16.61 -12.32
CA ILE A 199 -8.80 -15.31 -12.55
C ILE A 199 -10.08 -15.19 -11.70
N ALA A 200 -10.89 -16.25 -11.65
CA ALA A 200 -12.15 -16.25 -10.91
C ALA A 200 -11.95 -16.35 -9.39
N ARG A 201 -10.85 -16.98 -8.94
CA ARG A 201 -10.59 -17.28 -7.54
C ARG A 201 -10.62 -16.05 -6.63
N PRO A 202 -9.94 -14.92 -6.91
CA PRO A 202 -10.00 -13.74 -6.05
C PRO A 202 -11.40 -13.15 -5.90
N ILE A 203 -12.22 -13.21 -6.96
CA ILE A 203 -13.62 -12.75 -6.94
C ILE A 203 -14.41 -13.64 -5.99
N VAL A 204 -14.38 -14.96 -6.23
CA VAL A 204 -15.13 -15.93 -5.42
C VAL A 204 -14.68 -15.88 -3.97
N ALA A 205 -13.38 -15.75 -3.71
CA ALA A 205 -12.82 -15.65 -2.38
C ALA A 205 -13.26 -14.36 -1.66
N SER A 206 -13.18 -13.20 -2.32
CA SER A 206 -13.55 -11.91 -1.72
C SER A 206 -15.06 -11.79 -1.47
N PHE A 207 -15.90 -12.22 -2.43
CA PHE A 207 -17.35 -12.27 -2.24
C PHE A 207 -17.75 -13.34 -1.23
N GLY A 208 -17.08 -14.50 -1.23
CA GLY A 208 -17.27 -15.55 -0.24
C GLY A 208 -16.97 -15.05 1.16
N LEU A 209 -15.85 -14.35 1.35
CA LEU A 209 -15.49 -13.71 2.61
C LEU A 209 -16.55 -12.71 3.07
N LEU A 210 -17.06 -11.86 2.18
CA LEU A 210 -18.15 -10.93 2.47
C LEU A 210 -19.43 -11.65 2.91
N LEU A 211 -19.88 -12.67 2.19
CA LEU A 211 -21.11 -13.39 2.52
C LEU A 211 -20.99 -14.15 3.84
N VAL A 212 -19.87 -14.84 4.03
CA VAL A 212 -19.57 -15.53 5.28
C VAL A 212 -19.51 -14.53 6.42
N SER A 213 -18.84 -13.39 6.26
CA SER A 213 -18.70 -12.39 7.33
C SER A 213 -20.03 -11.77 7.76
N LEU A 214 -20.93 -11.48 6.81
CA LEU A 214 -22.28 -11.01 7.10
C LEU A 214 -23.12 -12.08 7.83
N GLY A 215 -22.99 -13.35 7.44
CA GLY A 215 -23.67 -14.47 8.09
C GLY A 215 -23.11 -14.77 9.49
N LEU A 216 -21.78 -14.87 9.62
CA LEU A 216 -21.05 -15.18 10.84
C LEU A 216 -21.23 -14.07 11.89
N GLY A 217 -21.20 -12.80 11.45
CA GLY A 217 -21.45 -11.63 12.28
C GLY A 217 -22.82 -11.66 12.95
N ALA A 218 -23.88 -11.97 12.19
CA ALA A 218 -25.24 -12.01 12.69
C ALA A 218 -25.56 -13.28 13.50
N TYR A 219 -25.02 -14.43 13.11
CA TYR A 219 -25.42 -15.73 13.66
C TYR A 219 -24.49 -16.26 14.77
N PHE A 220 -23.17 -16.09 14.64
CA PHE A 220 -22.20 -16.61 15.62
C PHE A 220 -21.67 -15.52 16.56
N LEU A 221 -21.24 -14.38 16.03
CA LEU A 221 -20.60 -13.34 16.83
C LEU A 221 -21.61 -12.59 17.71
N LYS A 222 -22.83 -12.35 17.22
CA LYS A 222 -23.91 -11.71 17.99
C LYS A 222 -24.29 -12.45 19.29
N PRO A 223 -24.63 -13.76 19.29
CA PRO A 223 -24.99 -14.44 20.53
C PRO A 223 -23.80 -14.59 21.48
N ILE A 224 -22.57 -14.77 20.96
CA ILE A 224 -21.36 -14.79 21.79
C ILE A 224 -21.17 -13.43 22.46
N TRP A 225 -21.27 -12.34 21.70
CA TRP A 225 -21.16 -10.98 22.24
C TRP A 225 -22.25 -10.67 23.26
N LEU A 226 -23.51 -10.99 22.94
CA LEU A 226 -24.62 -10.81 23.88
C LEU A 226 -24.51 -11.71 25.10
N TYR A 227 -23.97 -12.93 24.98
CA TYR A 227 -23.67 -13.79 26.12
C TYR A 227 -22.58 -13.17 27.00
N LEU A 228 -21.50 -12.67 26.40
CA LEU A 228 -20.42 -11.97 27.11
C LEU A 228 -20.93 -10.71 27.83
N VAL A 229 -21.78 -9.92 27.17
CA VAL A 229 -22.42 -8.72 27.73
C VAL A 229 -23.53 -9.06 28.73
N LYS A 230 -24.20 -10.21 28.63
CA LYS A 230 -25.26 -10.62 29.58
C LYS A 230 -24.68 -11.26 30.84
N CYS A 231 -23.65 -12.10 30.72
CA CYS A 231 -22.86 -12.57 31.85
C CYS A 231 -22.26 -11.40 32.65
N SER A 232 -22.00 -10.26 31.99
CA SER A 232 -21.66 -8.98 32.65
C SER A 232 -22.65 -8.52 33.70
N ARG A 233 -23.95 -8.66 33.39
CA ARG A 233 -25.04 -8.00 34.10
C ARG A 233 -25.55 -8.86 35.26
N SER A 234 -25.33 -10.17 35.20
CA SER A 234 -25.75 -11.09 36.26
C SER A 234 -25.04 -10.86 37.60
N GLU A 235 -24.01 -10.01 37.66
CA GLU A 235 -23.34 -9.64 38.92
C GLU A 235 -23.71 -8.26 39.47
N THR A 236 -24.21 -7.30 38.69
CA THR A 236 -24.53 -5.95 39.24
C THR A 236 -25.82 -5.93 40.07
N VAL A 237 -26.74 -6.87 39.81
CA VAL A 237 -28.01 -7.01 40.56
C VAL A 237 -27.91 -8.10 41.66
N ALA A 238 -26.87 -8.94 41.65
CA ALA A 238 -26.71 -10.05 42.59
C ALA A 238 -25.89 -9.68 43.85
N ASN A 239 -25.89 -8.42 44.27
CA ASN A 239 -25.45 -8.03 45.63
C ASN A 239 -26.54 -8.36 46.67
N VAL A 240 -27.05 -9.60 46.65
CA VAL A 240 -27.70 -10.23 47.80
C VAL A 240 -26.79 -11.39 48.22
N PRO A 241 -26.20 -11.35 49.43
CA PRO A 241 -25.25 -12.36 49.85
C PRO A 241 -26.01 -13.65 50.12
N THR A 242 -25.90 -14.62 49.21
CA THR A 242 -26.23 -16.02 49.53
C THR A 242 -25.06 -16.87 49.10
N GLY A 243 -24.39 -17.44 50.12
CA GLY A 243 -23.19 -18.23 49.95
C GLY A 243 -23.47 -19.53 49.19
N GLY A 244 -22.49 -19.94 48.39
CA GLY A 244 -22.49 -21.28 47.82
C GLY A 244 -21.66 -21.41 46.55
N LYS A 245 -20.44 -21.95 46.73
CA LYS A 245 -19.52 -22.53 45.72
C LYS A 245 -18.89 -21.54 44.74
N SER A 246 -17.66 -21.16 45.09
CA SER A 246 -16.72 -20.43 44.24
C SER A 246 -16.36 -21.24 42.99
N ASP A 247 -16.95 -20.88 41.85
CA ASP A 247 -16.43 -21.31 40.56
C ASP A 247 -15.14 -20.53 40.27
N ILE A 248 -14.00 -21.22 40.27
CA ILE A 248 -12.66 -20.65 40.02
C ILE A 248 -12.60 -19.95 38.65
N LYS A 249 -13.45 -20.38 37.71
CA LYS A 249 -13.65 -19.75 36.39
C LYS A 249 -14.30 -18.36 36.49
N GLU A 250 -15.21 -18.18 37.45
CA GLU A 250 -15.95 -16.93 37.66
C GLU A 250 -15.04 -15.86 38.29
N THR A 251 -14.12 -16.26 39.18
CA THR A 251 -13.13 -15.35 39.77
C THR A 251 -12.04 -14.94 38.77
N ALA A 252 -11.57 -15.88 37.93
CA ALA A 252 -10.60 -15.60 36.88
C ALA A 252 -11.17 -14.65 35.79
N PHE A 253 -12.45 -14.79 35.46
CA PHE A 253 -13.13 -13.98 34.45
C PHE A 253 -13.48 -12.56 34.95
N LYS A 254 -13.71 -12.41 36.26
CA LYS A 254 -13.91 -11.12 36.95
C LYS A 254 -12.67 -10.22 36.90
N GLN A 255 -11.48 -10.82 36.94
CA GLN A 255 -10.20 -10.12 36.83
C GLN A 255 -9.84 -9.81 35.37
N PHE A 256 -10.24 -10.68 34.44
CA PHE A 256 -10.04 -10.52 33.00
C PHE A 256 -10.72 -9.28 32.41
N ARG A 257 -11.89 -8.88 32.93
CA ARG A 257 -12.68 -7.77 32.37
C ARG A 257 -12.47 -6.41 33.04
N ARG A 258 -11.64 -6.33 34.08
CA ARG A 258 -11.21 -5.06 34.68
C ARG A 258 -9.99 -4.46 33.99
N ILE A 259 -9.48 -5.12 32.94
CA ILE A 259 -8.31 -4.67 32.20
C ILE A 259 -8.77 -3.67 31.12
N PRO A 260 -8.46 -2.37 31.26
CA PRO A 260 -8.64 -1.41 30.17
C PRO A 260 -7.80 -1.90 28.98
N GLY A 261 -8.47 -2.30 27.90
CA GLY A 261 -7.80 -2.85 26.71
C GLY A 261 -8.39 -4.15 26.16
N LEU A 262 -9.35 -4.80 26.84
CA LEU A 262 -9.97 -6.03 26.31
C LEU A 262 -10.71 -5.80 24.98
N GLY A 263 -11.43 -4.67 24.87
CA GLY A 263 -12.12 -4.28 23.64
C GLY A 263 -11.15 -4.05 22.47
N PHE A 264 -10.00 -3.43 22.77
CA PHE A 264 -8.90 -3.28 21.83
C PHE A 264 -8.38 -4.65 21.38
N LEU A 265 -8.00 -5.54 22.32
CA LEU A 265 -7.51 -6.88 22.03
C LEU A 265 -8.48 -7.69 21.17
N PHE A 266 -9.78 -7.64 21.48
CA PHE A 266 -10.81 -8.33 20.70
C PHE A 266 -10.90 -7.78 19.27
N SER A 267 -10.95 -6.45 19.13
CA SER A 267 -11.01 -5.79 17.81
C SER A 267 -9.78 -6.09 16.96
N THR A 268 -8.59 -6.06 17.57
CA THR A 268 -7.32 -6.44 16.94
C THR A 268 -7.33 -7.90 16.52
N LEU A 269 -7.85 -8.81 17.35
CA LEU A 269 -7.95 -10.23 17.04
C LEU A 269 -8.88 -10.48 15.86
N VAL A 270 -10.04 -9.82 15.82
CA VAL A 270 -10.96 -9.88 14.67
C VAL A 270 -10.27 -9.39 13.41
N LEU A 271 -9.59 -8.24 13.46
CA LEU A 271 -8.83 -7.71 12.33
C LEU A 271 -7.78 -8.71 11.82
N ILE A 272 -6.93 -9.24 12.71
CA ILE A 272 -5.89 -10.21 12.35
C ILE A 272 -6.50 -11.49 11.76
N ALA A 273 -7.59 -11.99 12.35
CA ALA A 273 -8.26 -13.19 11.85
C ALA A 273 -8.77 -12.99 10.41
N PHE A 274 -9.43 -11.86 10.14
CA PHE A 274 -9.93 -11.54 8.80
C PHE A 274 -8.81 -11.36 7.77
N VAL A 275 -7.77 -10.60 8.11
CA VAL A 275 -6.59 -10.39 7.26
C VAL A 275 -5.89 -11.73 6.96
N THR A 276 -5.73 -12.58 7.97
CA THR A 276 -5.10 -13.89 7.83
C THR A 276 -5.92 -14.81 6.92
N ILE A 277 -7.24 -14.91 7.17
CA ILE A 277 -8.13 -15.71 6.33
C ILE A 277 -8.08 -15.23 4.88
N ALA A 278 -8.15 -13.91 4.65
CA ALA A 278 -8.12 -13.32 3.32
C ALA A 278 -6.83 -13.68 2.56
N SER A 279 -5.68 -13.58 3.24
CA SER A 279 -4.38 -13.96 2.68
C SER A 279 -4.34 -15.44 2.28
N PHE A 280 -4.90 -16.35 3.08
CA PHE A 280 -4.91 -17.78 2.74
C PHE A 280 -5.85 -18.16 1.59
N ILE A 281 -6.95 -17.44 1.39
CA ILE A 281 -7.92 -17.74 0.33
C ILE A 281 -7.62 -16.98 -0.97
N ASP A 282 -6.55 -16.18 -1.02
CA ASP A 282 -6.22 -15.25 -2.09
C ASP A 282 -7.34 -14.21 -2.36
N ALA A 283 -7.98 -13.73 -1.30
CA ALA A 283 -8.89 -12.59 -1.32
C ALA A 283 -8.14 -11.29 -1.03
N SER A 284 -8.80 -10.14 -1.26
CA SER A 284 -8.22 -8.86 -0.86
C SER A 284 -8.09 -8.75 0.68
N VAL A 285 -6.86 -8.50 1.12
CA VAL A 285 -6.52 -8.21 2.51
C VAL A 285 -7.11 -6.89 2.99
N LEU A 286 -7.07 -5.83 2.15
CA LEU A 286 -7.60 -4.52 2.53
C LEU A 286 -9.12 -4.54 2.61
N PHE A 287 -9.78 -5.20 1.67
CA PHE A 287 -11.22 -5.43 1.71
C PHE A 287 -11.63 -6.21 2.97
N ALA A 288 -10.86 -7.23 3.35
CA ALA A 288 -11.09 -7.97 4.59
C ALA A 288 -10.92 -7.12 5.85
N ALA A 289 -9.91 -6.25 5.89
CA ALA A 289 -9.69 -5.31 6.99
C ALA A 289 -10.88 -4.34 7.14
N PHE A 290 -11.42 -3.84 6.03
CA PHE A 290 -12.62 -3.00 6.04
C PHE A 290 -13.84 -3.74 6.61
N ILE A 291 -14.08 -4.97 6.13
CA ILE A 291 -15.18 -5.82 6.63
C ILE A 291 -15.02 -6.08 8.13
N ALA A 292 -13.80 -6.35 8.60
CA ALA A 292 -13.50 -6.53 10.02
C ALA A 292 -13.90 -5.30 10.84
N GLY A 293 -13.56 -4.09 10.37
CA GLY A 293 -13.98 -2.84 11.00
C GLY A 293 -15.49 -2.68 11.06
N GLY A 294 -16.19 -2.97 9.96
CA GLY A 294 -17.65 -2.95 9.91
C GLY A 294 -18.31 -3.95 10.88
N ILE A 295 -17.72 -5.14 11.06
CA ILE A 295 -18.20 -6.15 12.01
C ILE A 295 -17.97 -5.71 13.45
N VAL A 296 -16.78 -5.18 13.77
CA VAL A 296 -16.48 -4.66 15.10
C VAL A 296 -17.46 -3.53 15.45
N ASN A 297 -17.70 -2.61 14.53
CA ASN A 297 -18.68 -1.54 14.68
C ASN A 297 -20.10 -2.10 14.93
N TYR A 298 -20.54 -3.08 14.13
CA TYR A 298 -21.84 -3.72 14.30
C TYR A 298 -21.99 -4.42 15.66
N LEU A 299 -20.98 -5.19 16.09
CA LEU A 299 -21.02 -5.89 17.37
C LEU A 299 -21.10 -4.91 18.54
N TRP A 300 -20.34 -3.82 18.45
CA TRP A 300 -20.32 -2.81 19.49
C TRP A 300 -21.64 -2.04 19.58
N ASP A 301 -22.27 -1.68 18.46
CA ASP A 301 -23.62 -1.09 18.40
C ASP A 301 -24.71 -2.04 18.96
N VAL A 302 -24.59 -3.35 18.71
CA VAL A 302 -25.50 -4.33 19.33
C VAL A 302 -25.31 -4.42 20.85
N GLY A 303 -24.06 -4.34 21.32
CA GLY A 303 -23.74 -4.32 22.74
C GLY A 303 -24.31 -3.08 23.44
N SER A 304 -24.08 -1.90 22.87
CA SER A 304 -24.57 -0.63 23.45
C SER A 304 -26.09 -0.59 23.51
N ARG A 305 -26.83 -1.04 22.49
CA ARG A 305 -28.32 -1.06 22.54
C ARG A 305 -28.90 -1.98 23.61
N SER A 306 -28.14 -2.95 24.12
CA SER A 306 -28.58 -3.84 25.18
C SER A 306 -28.47 -3.22 26.59
N ILE A 307 -27.76 -2.10 26.67
CA ILE A 307 -27.51 -1.30 27.88
C ILE A 307 -28.22 0.03 27.58
N GLU A 308 -29.30 0.41 28.27
CA GLU A 308 -30.03 1.66 28.00
C GLU A 308 -29.22 2.94 28.36
N GLU A 309 -27.99 3.07 27.87
CA GLU A 309 -27.16 4.28 27.93
C GLU A 309 -27.41 5.13 26.68
N GLU A 310 -27.71 6.41 26.87
CA GLU A 310 -27.85 7.37 25.77
C GLU A 310 -26.57 7.39 24.91
N PRO A 311 -26.66 7.20 23.57
CA PRO A 311 -25.47 7.10 22.73
C PRO A 311 -24.97 8.51 22.39
N ARG A 312 -24.03 9.05 23.16
CA ARG A 312 -23.33 10.29 22.78
C ARG A 312 -22.14 10.07 21.84
N SER A 313 -21.63 8.85 21.71
CA SER A 313 -20.53 8.51 20.80
C SER A 313 -20.55 7.02 20.41
N ASN A 314 -20.09 6.69 19.20
CA ASN A 314 -19.91 5.31 18.77
C ASN A 314 -18.75 4.70 19.55
N PRO A 315 -18.95 3.72 20.45
CA PRO A 315 -17.91 3.38 21.39
C PRO A 315 -16.81 2.49 20.79
N ALA A 316 -17.03 1.94 19.59
CA ALA A 316 -15.97 1.35 18.77
C ALA A 316 -15.01 2.42 18.19
N GLN A 317 -15.54 3.59 17.80
CA GLN A 317 -14.69 4.73 17.39
C GLN A 317 -13.89 5.27 18.57
N VAL A 318 -14.50 5.41 19.76
CA VAL A 318 -13.78 5.88 20.96
C VAL A 318 -12.58 4.98 21.28
N MET A 319 -12.76 3.65 21.19
CA MET A 319 -11.66 2.70 21.36
C MET A 319 -10.55 2.90 20.30
N TYR A 320 -10.92 3.14 19.04
CA TYR A 320 -9.94 3.43 18.00
C TYR A 320 -9.17 4.73 18.29
N GLU A 321 -9.88 5.78 18.69
CA GLU A 321 -9.28 7.08 19.02
C GLU A 321 -8.30 7.00 20.19
N GLU A 322 -8.58 6.16 21.19
CA GLU A 322 -7.74 6.01 22.37
C GLU A 322 -6.48 5.16 22.10
N TYR A 323 -6.61 4.05 21.37
CA TYR A 323 -5.53 3.06 21.26
C TYR A 323 -4.82 3.03 19.90
N TYR A 324 -5.54 3.22 18.80
CA TYR A 324 -4.97 3.10 17.45
C TYR A 324 -4.48 4.46 16.93
N LYS A 325 -5.35 5.47 17.01
CA LYS A 325 -5.17 6.77 16.36
C LYS A 325 -3.81 7.43 16.63
N PRO A 326 -3.25 7.45 17.87
CA PRO A 326 -1.94 8.08 18.10
C PRO A 326 -0.80 7.42 17.30
N ILE A 327 -0.74 6.10 17.25
CA ILE A 327 0.32 5.38 16.53
C ILE A 327 0.08 5.48 15.01
N MET A 328 -1.18 5.39 14.59
CA MET A 328 -1.58 5.49 13.20
C MET A 328 -1.23 6.85 12.61
N ASP A 329 -1.65 7.95 13.24
CA ASP A 329 -1.48 9.29 12.70
C ASP A 329 -0.02 9.76 12.68
N PHE A 330 0.77 9.42 13.69
CA PHE A 330 2.12 9.98 13.83
C PHE A 330 3.22 9.08 13.28
N ILE A 331 2.97 7.79 13.07
CA ILE A 331 4.01 6.84 12.65
C ILE A 331 3.55 6.02 11.44
N LEU A 332 2.53 5.17 11.58
CA LEU A 332 2.24 4.13 10.59
C LEU A 332 1.67 4.69 9.28
N VAL A 333 0.72 5.62 9.34
CA VAL A 333 0.15 6.27 8.15
C VAL A 333 1.17 7.18 7.46
N PRO A 334 1.96 8.00 8.18
CA PRO A 334 3.08 8.72 7.57
C PRO A 334 4.10 7.80 6.88
N PHE A 335 4.39 6.62 7.43
CA PHE A 335 5.28 5.64 6.79
C PHE A 335 4.70 5.05 5.50
N PHE A 336 3.39 4.75 5.51
CA PHE A 336 2.68 4.32 4.31
C PHE A 336 2.82 5.34 3.17
N PHE A 337 2.46 6.60 3.42
CA PHE A 337 2.54 7.64 2.38
C PHE A 337 3.98 8.04 2.05
N GLY A 338 4.84 8.03 3.06
CA GLY A 338 6.23 8.46 2.97
C GLY A 338 7.14 7.49 2.24
N ILE A 339 6.96 6.17 2.31
CA ILE A 339 7.84 5.23 1.59
C ILE A 339 7.09 4.42 0.55
N GLN A 340 5.90 3.92 0.87
CA GLN A 340 5.22 2.99 -0.02
C GLN A 340 4.60 3.71 -1.22
N GLU A 341 3.81 4.76 -1.00
CA GLU A 341 3.19 5.53 -2.09
C GLU A 341 4.21 6.38 -2.86
N SER A 342 5.22 6.93 -2.18
CA SER A 342 6.31 7.66 -2.84
C SER A 342 7.19 6.75 -3.70
N GLY A 343 7.52 5.54 -3.24
CA GLY A 343 8.31 4.56 -3.98
C GLY A 343 7.64 4.14 -5.28
N VAL A 344 6.34 3.82 -5.24
CA VAL A 344 5.55 3.50 -6.44
C VAL A 344 5.58 4.66 -7.44
N LEU A 345 5.43 5.90 -6.97
CA LEU A 345 5.47 7.08 -7.83
C LEU A 345 6.86 7.26 -8.48
N VAL A 346 7.92 7.07 -7.69
CA VAL A 346 9.30 7.23 -8.14
C VAL A 346 9.71 6.15 -9.14
N ASP A 347 9.31 4.90 -8.94
CA ASP A 347 9.58 3.81 -9.88
C ASP A 347 8.88 4.05 -11.22
N ASN A 348 7.64 4.52 -11.19
CA ASN A 348 6.90 4.91 -12.39
C ASN A 348 7.58 6.09 -13.10
N LEU A 349 8.03 7.11 -12.36
CA LEU A 349 8.77 8.26 -12.93
C LEU A 349 10.13 7.85 -13.49
N ARG A 350 10.85 6.97 -12.81
CA ARG A 350 12.13 6.42 -13.28
C ARG A 350 11.95 5.69 -14.59
N PHE A 351 10.94 4.84 -14.69
CA PHE A 351 10.60 4.13 -15.91
C PHE A 351 10.33 5.11 -17.06
N LEU A 352 9.50 6.14 -16.83
CA LEU A 352 9.19 7.17 -17.83
C LEU A 352 10.44 7.97 -18.26
N ILE A 353 11.32 8.31 -17.32
CA ILE A 353 12.55 9.06 -17.60
C ILE A 353 13.57 8.17 -18.31
N SER A 354 13.73 6.90 -17.92
CA SER A 354 14.65 5.98 -18.61
C SER A 354 14.21 5.73 -20.04
N GLU A 355 12.92 5.52 -20.29
CA GLU A 355 12.40 5.42 -21.67
C GLU A 355 12.61 6.72 -22.45
N SER A 356 12.35 7.88 -21.83
CA SER A 356 12.54 9.19 -22.50
C SER A 356 14.01 9.47 -22.82
N VAL A 357 14.93 9.10 -21.94
CA VAL A 357 16.38 9.27 -22.14
C VAL A 357 16.92 8.29 -23.18
N GLU A 358 16.45 7.03 -23.18
CA GLU A 358 16.77 6.09 -24.25
C GLU A 358 16.23 6.57 -25.60
N HIS A 359 15.03 7.15 -25.64
CA HIS A 359 14.48 7.80 -26.83
C HIS A 359 15.33 8.99 -27.31
N ILE A 360 15.79 9.85 -26.40
CA ILE A 360 16.63 11.01 -26.76
C ILE A 360 18.01 10.56 -27.24
N GLN A 361 18.60 9.55 -26.61
CA GLN A 361 19.88 8.95 -27.03
C GLN A 361 19.74 8.22 -28.38
N PHE A 362 18.61 7.54 -28.61
CA PHE A 362 18.29 6.92 -29.89
C PHE A 362 18.16 7.97 -31.01
N VAL A 363 17.43 9.06 -30.77
CA VAL A 363 17.30 10.18 -31.72
C VAL A 363 18.64 10.89 -31.98
N TRP A 364 19.55 10.92 -31.01
CA TRP A 364 20.88 11.53 -31.17
C TRP A 364 21.93 10.61 -31.83
N ASN A 365 21.79 9.28 -31.73
CA ASN A 365 22.70 8.30 -32.34
C ASN A 365 22.25 7.84 -33.74
N ASP A 366 21.06 8.22 -34.17
CA ASP A 366 20.61 7.97 -35.54
C ASP A 366 21.29 8.97 -36.50
N GLU A 367 22.43 8.55 -37.09
CA GLU A 367 23.18 9.35 -38.08
C GLU A 367 22.34 9.73 -39.32
N SER A 368 21.15 9.13 -39.50
CA SER A 368 20.22 9.48 -40.58
C SER A 368 19.46 10.79 -40.38
N PHE A 369 19.39 11.31 -39.14
CA PHE A 369 18.67 12.56 -38.85
C PHE A 369 19.48 13.84 -39.14
N PHE A 370 20.80 13.72 -39.32
CA PHE A 370 21.69 14.85 -39.58
C PHE A 370 22.08 15.04 -41.06
N ASP A 371 21.52 14.26 -41.99
CA ASP A 371 21.93 14.30 -43.40
C ASP A 371 21.28 15.44 -44.24
N ASN A 372 20.57 16.39 -43.60
CA ASN A 372 19.96 17.48 -44.36
C ASN A 372 19.88 18.83 -43.61
N LYS A 373 21.03 19.44 -43.35
CA LYS A 373 21.27 20.88 -43.59
C LYS A 373 22.73 21.27 -43.30
N SER A 374 23.42 21.65 -44.37
CA SER A 374 24.54 22.61 -44.42
C SER A 374 25.74 22.40 -43.48
N GLN A 375 26.79 21.74 -44.00
CA GLN A 375 28.16 22.28 -44.16
C GLN A 375 28.55 23.54 -43.35
N LEU A 376 28.47 23.51 -42.01
CA LEU A 376 29.10 24.54 -41.17
C LEU A 376 29.63 23.91 -39.86
N ASN A 377 30.95 23.71 -39.85
CA ASN A 377 31.83 23.56 -38.68
C ASN A 377 31.61 22.38 -37.71
N ILE A 378 31.80 21.16 -38.20
CA ILE A 378 32.05 19.97 -37.35
C ILE A 378 33.56 19.73 -37.11
N TYR A 379 34.45 20.46 -37.79
CA TYR A 379 35.89 20.33 -37.58
C TYR A 379 36.42 20.97 -36.28
N SER A 380 35.72 21.96 -35.70
CA SER A 380 36.20 22.66 -34.49
C SER A 380 35.91 21.91 -33.18
N ILE A 381 34.86 21.08 -33.12
CA ILE A 381 34.50 20.34 -31.90
C ILE A 381 35.35 19.07 -31.74
N ARG A 382 35.74 18.43 -32.85
CA ARG A 382 36.63 17.26 -32.84
C ARG A 382 38.05 17.60 -32.34
N GLU A 383 38.54 18.81 -32.59
CA GLU A 383 39.80 19.32 -32.01
C GLU A 383 39.68 19.65 -30.52
N ILE A 384 38.52 20.15 -30.06
CA ILE A 384 38.28 20.44 -28.64
C ILE A 384 38.15 19.14 -27.83
N GLN A 385 37.56 18.09 -28.40
CA GLN A 385 37.43 16.77 -27.77
C GLN A 385 38.76 16.00 -27.76
N ASN A 386 39.57 16.10 -28.81
CA ASN A 386 40.92 15.51 -28.83
C ASN A 386 41.90 16.21 -27.87
N ARG A 387 41.82 17.55 -27.70
CA ARG A 387 42.64 18.25 -26.69
C ARG A 387 42.21 17.96 -25.25
N ARG A 388 40.92 17.66 -25.01
CA ARG A 388 40.44 17.30 -23.67
C ARG A 388 40.83 15.87 -23.26
N ASN A 389 40.94 14.95 -24.23
CA ASN A 389 41.38 13.58 -24.00
C ASN A 389 42.91 13.42 -23.86
N SER A 390 43.72 14.39 -24.29
CA SER A 390 45.17 14.38 -24.09
C SER A 390 45.63 14.81 -22.68
N ASP A 391 44.76 15.45 -21.89
CA ASP A 391 45.14 16.06 -20.59
C ASP A 391 44.64 15.29 -19.35
N LEU A 392 44.01 14.12 -19.48
CA LEU A 392 43.47 13.35 -18.35
C LEU A 392 43.78 11.84 -18.42
N ASN A 393 45.08 11.47 -18.45
CA ASN A 393 45.73 10.50 -17.54
C ASN A 393 47.04 9.91 -18.11
N PRO A 394 48.20 10.34 -17.58
CA PRO A 394 49.48 9.62 -17.69
C PRO A 394 49.61 8.39 -16.77
N LEU A 395 48.56 7.98 -16.04
CA LEU A 395 48.65 6.98 -14.96
C LEU A 395 48.12 5.58 -15.30
N GLN A 396 47.56 5.36 -16.49
CA GLN A 396 47.08 4.02 -16.92
C GLN A 396 48.05 3.25 -17.83
N THR A 397 49.07 3.92 -18.37
CA THR A 397 50.04 3.30 -19.29
C THR A 397 51.12 2.48 -18.57
N PHE A 398 51.27 2.61 -17.25
CA PHE A 398 52.32 1.91 -16.49
C PHE A 398 51.88 0.53 -15.94
N THR A 399 50.58 0.26 -15.85
CA THR A 399 50.06 -0.97 -15.23
C THR A 399 49.77 -2.08 -16.24
N LEU A 400 49.53 -1.73 -17.50
CA LEU A 400 49.23 -2.69 -18.58
C LEU A 400 50.47 -3.36 -19.20
N SER A 401 51.68 -2.80 -19.04
CA SER A 401 52.91 -3.46 -19.55
C SER A 401 53.42 -4.60 -18.67
N LYS A 402 52.97 -4.71 -17.41
CA LYS A 402 53.34 -5.78 -16.47
C LYS A 402 52.39 -6.98 -16.44
N LEU A 403 51.17 -6.86 -16.97
CA LEU A 403 50.20 -7.97 -16.98
C LEU A 403 50.24 -8.80 -18.26
N THR A 404 50.71 -8.24 -19.37
CA THR A 404 50.84 -8.95 -20.66
C THR A 404 52.11 -9.81 -20.76
N GLN A 405 52.98 -9.81 -19.73
CA GLN A 405 54.24 -10.57 -19.72
C GLN A 405 54.17 -11.91 -18.96
N THR A 406 53.01 -12.27 -18.38
CA THR A 406 52.92 -13.42 -17.43
C THR A 406 51.96 -14.54 -17.83
N ILE A 407 51.22 -14.47 -18.95
CA ILE A 407 50.27 -15.56 -19.34
C ILE A 407 50.39 -15.91 -20.83
N GLY A 408 51.62 -16.10 -21.29
CA GLY A 408 51.93 -16.62 -22.61
C GLY A 408 53.04 -17.68 -22.55
N GLN A 409 52.70 -18.92 -22.21
CA GLN A 409 53.49 -20.09 -22.59
C GLN A 409 52.59 -21.23 -23.07
N PRO A 410 52.94 -21.90 -24.19
CA PRO A 410 52.12 -22.94 -24.79
C PRO A 410 52.35 -24.31 -24.13
N ALA A 411 51.29 -25.11 -24.08
CA ALA A 411 51.36 -26.52 -23.76
C ALA A 411 52.08 -27.31 -24.86
N SER A 412 53.07 -28.12 -24.47
CA SER A 412 53.66 -29.18 -25.31
C SER A 412 53.89 -30.44 -24.45
N GLY A 413 53.67 -31.61 -25.08
CA GLY A 413 53.54 -32.98 -24.55
C GLY A 413 54.40 -33.39 -23.35
N THR A 414 53.94 -34.32 -22.52
CA THR A 414 53.80 -35.77 -22.77
C THR A 414 53.05 -36.40 -21.61
#